data_AF-A0A1G5P4I6-F1
#
_entry.id   AF-A0A1G5P4I6-F1
#
_cell.length_a   1.000
_cell.length_b   1.000
_cell.length_c   1.000
_cell.angle_alpha   90.00
_cell.angle_beta   90.00
_cell.angle_gamma   90.00
#
_symmetry.space_group_name_H-M   'P 1'
#
loop_
_entity.id
_entity.type
_entity.pdbx_description
1 polymer ?
#
loop_
_entity_poly.entity_id
_entity_poly.type
_entity_poly.pdbx_seq_one_letter_code
_entity_poly.pdbx_strand_id
1 'polypeptide(L)'
;MLYGLHLSLGSPEGFGQVKAFLAYPLVKLVIWGLLSALLYHLVAGIRHLIMDGGAGETLQGGKLGAQLVLVISAVLIILAGVWVW
;
A
#
# COMPACT_ATOMS: atom_id res chain seq x y z
N MET A 1 10.15 -10.39 -1.82
CA MET A 1 9.22 -10.12 -2.94
C MET A 1 9.80 -10.51 -4.29
N LEU A 2 11.03 -10.10 -4.65
CA LEU A 2 11.61 -10.39 -5.98
C LEU A 2 11.72 -11.88 -6.34
N TYR A 3 12.05 -12.75 -5.38
CA TYR A 3 12.04 -14.20 -5.60
C TYR A 3 10.64 -14.74 -5.92
N GLY A 4 9.62 -14.34 -5.16
CA GLY A 4 8.23 -14.72 -5.43
C GLY A 4 7.74 -14.21 -6.79
N LEU A 5 8.13 -12.99 -7.18
CA LEU A 5 7.84 -12.45 -8.50
C LEU A 5 8.50 -13.29 -9.61
N HIS A 6 9.80 -13.57 -9.49
CA HIS A 6 10.54 -14.41 -10.43
C HIS A 6 9.89 -15.80 -10.58
N LEU A 7 9.58 -16.45 -9.46
CA LEU A 7 8.93 -17.76 -9.45
C LEU A 7 7.54 -17.72 -10.08
N SER A 8 6.75 -16.67 -9.82
CA SER A 8 5.40 -16.52 -10.37
C SER A 8 5.35 -16.33 -11.88
N LEU A 9 6.41 -15.76 -12.47
CA LEU A 9 6.51 -15.51 -13.91
C LEU A 9 7.23 -16.63 -14.66
N GLY A 10 7.90 -17.54 -13.95
CA GLY A 10 8.77 -18.55 -14.55
C GLY A 10 8.01 -19.73 -15.17
N SER A 11 6.90 -20.18 -14.57
CA SER A 11 6.06 -21.26 -15.11
C SER A 11 4.68 -21.31 -14.43
N PRO A 12 3.69 -22.05 -15.01
CA PRO A 12 2.41 -22.30 -14.35
C PRO A 12 2.55 -22.98 -12.97
N GLU A 13 3.49 -23.90 -12.82
CA GLU A 13 3.78 -24.58 -11.55
C GLU A 13 4.37 -23.60 -10.53
N GLY A 14 5.30 -22.74 -10.95
CA GLY A 14 5.86 -21.68 -10.11
C GLY A 14 4.79 -20.68 -9.65
N PHE A 15 3.90 -20.27 -10.55
CA PHE A 15 2.74 -19.45 -10.20
C PHE A 15 1.83 -20.15 -9.17
N GLY A 16 1.56 -21.44 -9.36
CA GLY A 16 0.79 -22.26 -8.41
C GLY A 16 1.40 -22.31 -7.02
N GLN A 17 2.73 -22.46 -6.92
CA GLN A 17 3.46 -22.44 -5.65
C GLN A 17 3.33 -21.09 -4.93
N VAL A 18 3.51 -19.98 -5.66
CA VAL A 18 3.35 -18.63 -5.09
C VAL A 18 1.91 -18.41 -4.62
N LYS A 19 0.92 -18.83 -5.42
CA LYS A 19 -0.49 -18.73 -5.06
C LYS A 19 -0.82 -19.52 -3.79
N ALA A 20 -0.31 -20.75 -3.66
CA ALA A 20 -0.49 -21.56 -2.45
C ALA A 20 0.18 -20.93 -1.23
N PHE A 21 1.37 -20.35 -1.38
CA PHE A 21 2.06 -19.65 -0.31
C PHE A 21 1.31 -18.38 0.13
N LEU A 22 0.76 -17.61 -0.81
CA LEU A 22 -0.04 -16.42 -0.50
C LEU A 22 -1.40 -16.74 0.14
N ALA A 23 -1.83 -18.01 0.16
CA ALA A 23 -3.05 -18.43 0.84
C ALA A 23 -2.90 -18.52 2.37
N TYR A 24 -1.67 -18.63 2.89
CA TYR A 24 -1.45 -18.71 4.34
C TYR A 24 -1.86 -17.40 5.03
N PRO A 25 -2.69 -17.45 6.10
CA PRO A 25 -3.18 -16.26 6.79
C PRO A 25 -2.08 -15.31 7.28
N LEU A 26 -0.97 -15.86 7.81
CA LEU A 26 0.17 -15.06 8.25
C LEU A 26 0.87 -14.34 7.07
N VAL A 27 0.96 -15.00 5.91
CA VAL A 27 1.52 -14.39 4.70
C VAL A 27 0.60 -13.28 4.21
N LYS A 28 -0.72 -13.50 4.16
CA LYS A 28 -1.71 -12.46 3.85
C LYS A 28 -1.58 -11.26 4.79
N LEU A 29 -1.42 -11.49 6.10
CA LEU A 29 -1.23 -10.43 7.09
C LEU A 29 0.04 -9.60 6.82
N VAL A 30 1.17 -10.27 6.52
CA VAL A 30 2.43 -9.58 6.18
C VAL A 30 2.28 -8.76 4.89
N ILE A 31 1.67 -9.33 3.85
CA ILE A 31 1.42 -8.61 2.59
C ILE A 31 0.52 -7.40 2.81
N TRP A 32 -0.56 -7.57 3.58
CA TRP A 32 -1.46 -6.46 3.91
C TRP A 32 -0.74 -5.37 4.71
N GLY A 33 0.11 -5.72 5.68
CA GLY A 33 0.92 -4.75 6.43
C GLY A 33 1.89 -3.96 5.54
N LEU A 34 2.58 -4.64 4.62
CA LEU A 34 3.48 -4.00 3.66
C LEU A 34 2.72 -3.08 2.67
N LEU A 35 1.59 -3.55 2.14
CA LEU A 35 0.70 -2.74 1.30
C LEU A 35 0.18 -1.52 2.07
N SER A 36 -0.13 -1.67 3.35
CA SER A 36 -0.61 -0.58 4.19
C SER A 36 0.43 0.51 4.37
N ALA A 37 1.67 0.12 4.67
CA ALA A 37 2.79 1.05 4.76
C ALA A 37 3.05 1.77 3.42
N LEU A 38 3.00 1.03 2.31
CA LEU A 38 3.16 1.59 0.96
C LEU A 38 2.04 2.59 0.61
N LEU A 39 0.79 2.26 0.89
CA LEU A 39 -0.36 3.12 0.59
C LEU A 39 -0.31 4.42 1.42
N TYR A 40 -0.01 4.32 2.72
CA TYR A 40 0.20 5.51 3.54
C TYR A 40 1.35 6.38 3.00
N HIS A 41 2.49 5.75 2.69
CA HIS A 41 3.65 6.45 2.14
C HIS A 41 3.33 7.12 0.79
N LEU A 42 2.59 6.46 -0.09
CA LEU A 42 2.17 7.00 -1.38
C LEU A 42 1.27 8.23 -1.20
N VAL A 43 0.24 8.14 -0.36
CA VAL A 43 -0.69 9.26 -0.12
C VAL A 43 0.04 10.44 0.54
N ALA A 44 0.92 10.17 1.51
CA ALA A 44 1.78 11.19 2.10
C ALA A 44 2.73 11.81 1.05
N GLY A 45 3.32 11.00 0.18
CA GLY A 45 4.18 11.44 -0.92
C GLY A 45 3.45 12.35 -1.91
N ILE A 46 2.20 12.02 -2.27
CA ILE A 46 1.36 12.89 -3.10
C ILE A 46 1.12 14.23 -2.40
N ARG A 47 0.82 14.24 -1.09
CA ARG A 47 0.72 15.48 -0.31
C ARG A 47 2.01 16.29 -0.37
N HIS A 48 3.17 15.66 -0.25
CA HIS A 48 4.46 16.34 -0.35
C HIS A 48 4.65 16.99 -1.73
N LEU A 49 4.39 16.26 -2.82
CA LEU A 49 4.48 16.81 -4.17
C LEU A 49 3.52 18.00 -4.41
N ILE A 50 2.34 17.97 -3.81
CA ILE A 50 1.39 19.10 -3.85
C ILE A 50 1.96 20.33 -3.12
N MET A 51 2.59 20.11 -1.96
CA MET A 51 3.25 21.17 -1.21
C MET A 51 4.46 21.73 -1.95
N ASP A 52 5.25 20.87 -2.61
CA ASP A 52 6.39 21.30 -3.45
C ASP A 52 5.91 22.16 -4.64
N GLY A 53 4.65 21.98 -5.06
CA GLY A 53 3.97 22.82 -6.05
C GLY A 53 3.40 24.15 -5.51
N GLY A 54 3.65 24.49 -4.23
CA GLY A 54 3.22 25.74 -3.60
C GLY A 54 1.83 25.71 -2.96
N ALA A 55 1.16 24.55 -2.91
CA ALA A 55 -0.19 24.43 -2.35
C ALA A 55 -0.19 23.84 -0.93
N GLY A 56 -0.92 24.48 -0.01
CA GLY A 56 -1.10 23.96 1.35
C GLY A 56 0.05 24.27 2.33
N GLU A 57 0.86 25.29 2.05
CA GLU A 57 2.02 25.70 2.85
C GLU A 57 1.67 26.34 4.20
N THR A 58 0.43 26.81 4.37
CA THR A 58 -0.01 27.40 5.64
C THR A 58 -0.16 26.33 6.72
N LEU A 59 -0.08 26.73 8.00
CA LEU A 59 -0.28 25.79 9.11
C LEU A 59 -1.65 25.10 9.05
N GLN A 60 -2.70 25.82 8.65
CA GLN A 60 -4.04 25.27 8.48
C GLN A 60 -4.09 24.28 7.31
N GLY A 61 -3.49 24.62 6.17
CA GLY A 61 -3.36 23.72 5.01
C GLY A 61 -2.58 22.46 5.35
N GLY A 62 -1.47 22.59 6.07
CA GLY A 62 -0.65 21.48 6.54
C GLY A 62 -1.41 20.52 7.45
N LYS A 63 -2.21 21.05 8.40
CA LYS A 63 -3.09 20.26 9.29
C LYS A 63 -4.18 19.53 8.51
N LEU A 64 -4.90 20.22 7.63
CA LEU A 64 -5.93 19.62 6.79
C LEU A 64 -5.34 18.51 5.91
N GLY A 65 -4.20 18.77 5.27
CA GLY A 65 -3.51 17.78 4.44
C GLY A 65 -3.11 16.52 5.23
N ALA A 66 -2.62 16.68 6.47
CA ALA A 66 -2.28 15.53 7.32
C ALA A 66 -3.53 14.71 7.71
N GLN A 67 -4.66 15.38 8.01
CA GLN A 67 -5.93 14.69 8.27
C GLN A 67 -6.42 13.93 7.04
N LEU A 68 -6.33 14.53 5.85
CA LEU A 68 -6.70 13.89 4.59
C LEU A 68 -5.81 12.67 4.30
N VAL A 69 -4.50 12.76 4.53
CA VAL A 69 -3.59 11.61 4.39
C VAL A 69 -4.07 10.45 5.26
N LEU A 70 -4.42 10.70 6.53
CA LEU A 70 -4.91 9.66 7.43
C LEU A 70 -6.22 9.03 6.95
N VAL A 71 -7.22 9.85 6.59
CA VAL A 71 -8.54 9.36 6.16
C VAL A 71 -8.44 8.57 4.85
N ILE A 72 -7.76 9.12 3.84
CA ILE A 72 -7.61 8.47 2.52
C ILE A 72 -6.81 7.18 2.68
N SER A 73 -5.70 7.20 3.44
CA SER A 73 -4.90 5.99 3.67
C SER A 73 -5.71 4.92 4.40
N ALA A 74 -6.49 5.27 5.42
CA ALA A 74 -7.32 4.31 6.13
C ALA A 74 -8.33 3.63 5.20
N VAL A 75 -9.01 4.39 4.34
CA VAL A 75 -9.93 3.84 3.33
C VAL A 75 -9.20 2.89 2.38
N LEU A 76 -8.06 3.30 1.82
CA LEU A 76 -7.27 2.46 0.91
C LEU A 76 -6.74 1.19 1.58
N ILE A 77 -6.30 1.28 2.84
CA ILE A 77 -5.82 0.14 3.63
C ILE A 77 -6.94 -0.88 3.89
N ILE A 78 -8.16 -0.39 4.20
CA ILE A 78 -9.33 -1.26 4.37
C ILE A 78 -9.69 -1.95 3.06
N LEU A 79 -9.74 -1.21 1.95
CA LEU A 79 -10.00 -1.78 0.62
C LEU A 79 -8.93 -2.81 0.22
N ALA A 80 -7.66 -2.54 0.50
CA ALA A 80 -6.58 -3.50 0.30
C ALA A 80 -6.75 -4.74 1.20
N GLY A 81 -7.26 -4.57 2.42
CA GLY A 81 -7.64 -5.68 3.30
C GLY A 81 -8.72 -6.56 2.68
N VAL A 82 -9.79 -5.97 2.16
CA VAL A 82 -10.86 -6.69 1.44
C VAL A 82 -10.32 -7.42 0.20
N TRP A 83 -9.34 -6.84 -0.50
CA TRP A 83 -8.77 -7.48 -1.69
C TRP A 83 -7.82 -8.65 -1.36
N VAL A 84 -7.03 -8.54 -0.29
CA VAL A 84 -6.05 -9.58 0.08
C VAL A 84 -6.71 -10.79 0.74
N TRP A 85 -7.79 -10.57 1.51
CA TRP A 85 -8.45 -11.60 2.30
C TRP A 85 -9.53 -12.34 1.52
#